data_AF-A0A921BBH3-F1
#
_entry.id   AF-A0A921BBH3-F1
#
_cell.length_a   1.000
_cell.length_b   1.000
_cell.length_c   1.000
_cell.angle_alpha   90.00
_cell.angle_beta   90.00
_cell.angle_gamma   90.00
#
_symmetry.space_group_name_H-M   'P 1'
#
loop_
_entity.id
_entity.type
_entity.pdbx_description
1 polymer ?
#
loop_
_entity_poly.entity_id
_entity_poly.type
_entity_poly.pdbx_seq_one_letter_code
_entity_poly.pdbx_strand_id
1 'polypeptide(L)'
;MLLILSGVYVIFVYWNKQNRLKPEQSNFVASVSHELKSPLASIQLYLETLKYQDVSKEDSKDFIETMLSDTTRLSGLIENILQSSKADPKSMELQTQKIDLGAISI
;
A
#
# COMPACT_ATOMS: atom_id res chain seq x y z
N MET A 1 -21.33 25.23 -36.13
CA MET A 1 -19.91 24.87 -35.86
C MET A 1 -19.54 25.00 -34.38
N LEU A 2 -19.77 26.16 -33.74
CA LEU A 2 -19.42 26.38 -32.32
C LEU A 2 -20.15 25.46 -31.32
N LEU A 3 -21.43 25.13 -31.56
CA LEU A 3 -22.18 24.19 -30.72
C LEU A 3 -21.60 22.76 -30.76
N ILE A 4 -21.13 22.33 -31.92
CA ILE A 4 -20.51 21.01 -32.10
C ILE A 4 -19.16 20.98 -31.36
N LEU A 5 -18.36 22.04 -31.48
CA LEU A 5 -17.08 22.18 -30.76
C LEU A 5 -17.27 22.18 -29.23
N SER A 6 -18.28 22.90 -28.73
CA SER A 6 -18.66 22.90 -27.32
C SER A 6 -19.06 21.50 -26.83
N GLY A 7 -19.90 20.80 -27.60
CA GLY A 7 -20.32 19.43 -27.27
C GLY A 7 -19.14 18.45 -27.23
N VAL A 8 -18.27 18.49 -28.24
CA VAL A 8 -17.04 17.67 -28.27
C VAL A 8 -16.11 18.00 -27.11
N TYR A 9 -15.98 19.29 -26.75
CA TYR A 9 -15.18 19.71 -25.60
C TYR A 9 -15.73 19.17 -24.28
N VAL A 10 -17.05 19.23 -24.07
CA VAL A 10 -17.70 18.68 -22.87
C VAL A 10 -17.53 17.16 -22.80
N ILE A 11 -17.72 16.45 -23.92
CA ILE A 11 -17.51 14.99 -23.99
C ILE A 11 -16.04 14.66 -23.70
N PHE A 12 -15.09 15.42 -24.25
CA PHE A 12 -13.67 15.25 -24.01
C PHE A 12 -13.30 15.46 -22.54
N VAL A 13 -13.80 16.53 -21.91
CA VAL A 13 -13.60 16.77 -20.46
C VAL A 13 -14.24 15.66 -19.62
N TYR A 14 -15.41 15.16 -20.02
CA TYR A 14 -16.10 14.08 -19.32
C TYR A 14 -15.36 12.74 -19.42
N TRP A 15 -14.83 12.39 -20.60
CA TRP A 15 -13.93 11.25 -20.81
C TRP A 15 -12.64 11.39 -20.01
N ASN A 16 -12.01 12.57 -20.03
CA ASN A 16 -10.76 12.81 -19.32
C ASN A 16 -10.94 12.73 -17.79
N LYS A 17 -12.12 13.09 -17.27
CA LYS A 17 -12.49 12.94 -15.86
C LYS A 17 -12.74 11.47 -15.46
N GLN A 18 -13.28 10.64 -16.36
CA GLN A 18 -13.48 9.20 -16.09
C GLN A 18 -12.17 8.40 -16.14
N ASN A 19 -11.22 8.76 -17.01
CA ASN A 19 -9.95 8.04 -17.13
C ASN A 19 -8.95 8.32 -16.00
N ARG A 20 -9.23 9.29 -15.12
CA ARG A 20 -8.40 9.61 -13.95
C ARG A 20 -8.60 8.68 -12.75
N LEU A 21 -9.51 7.70 -12.83
CA LEU A 21 -9.91 6.89 -11.65
C LEU A 21 -9.44 5.43 -11.66
N LYS A 22 -8.65 4.97 -12.65
CA LYS A 22 -8.33 3.53 -12.78
C LYS A 22 -6.88 3.07 -13.02
N PRO A 23 -5.84 3.91 -13.07
CA PRO A 23 -4.46 3.41 -13.05
C PRO A 23 -3.86 3.25 -11.65
N GLU A 24 -4.35 3.97 -10.64
CA GLU A 24 -3.71 4.02 -9.31
C GLU A 24 -3.85 2.71 -8.53
N GLN A 25 -5.01 2.05 -8.57
CA GLN A 25 -5.22 0.79 -7.86
C GLN A 25 -4.34 -0.35 -8.42
N SER A 26 -4.17 -0.42 -9.75
CA SER A 26 -3.30 -1.43 -10.38
C SER A 26 -1.83 -1.21 -10.03
N ASN A 27 -1.38 0.04 -10.03
CA ASN A 27 -0.02 0.40 -9.65
C ASN A 27 0.25 0.15 -8.16
N PHE A 28 -0.75 0.41 -7.31
CA PHE A 28 -0.69 0.10 -5.88
C PHE A 28 -0.54 -1.40 -5.63
N VAL A 29 -1.41 -2.24 -6.21
CA VAL A 29 -1.34 -3.70 -6.06
C VAL A 29 -0.02 -4.25 -6.59
N ALA A 30 0.48 -3.71 -7.71
CA ALA A 30 1.78 -4.10 -8.26
C ALA A 30 2.96 -3.73 -7.35
N SER A 31 2.97 -2.50 -6.79
CA SER A 31 4.00 -2.04 -5.84
C SER A 31 4.02 -2.91 -4.60
N VAL A 32 2.85 -3.10 -4.00
CA VAL A 32 2.66 -3.96 -2.82
C VAL A 32 3.17 -5.38 -3.08
N SER A 33 2.79 -5.97 -4.21
CA SER A 33 3.23 -7.32 -4.57
C SER A 33 4.75 -7.41 -4.71
N HIS A 34 5.39 -6.38 -5.27
CA HIS A 34 6.84 -6.32 -5.40
C HIS A 34 7.52 -6.18 -4.03
N GLU A 35 6.99 -5.30 -3.17
CA GLU A 35 7.50 -5.07 -1.82
C GLU A 35 7.36 -6.29 -0.92
N LEU A 36 6.32 -7.12 -1.09
CA LEU A 36 6.15 -8.38 -0.35
C LEU A 36 7.10 -9.49 -0.86
N LYS A 37 7.39 -9.54 -2.17
CA LYS A 37 8.23 -10.59 -2.75
C LYS A 37 9.67 -10.57 -2.22
N SER A 38 10.23 -9.38 -2.02
CA SER A 38 11.62 -9.23 -1.56
C SER A 38 11.87 -9.87 -0.18
N PRO A 39 11.14 -9.52 0.91
CA PRO A 39 11.32 -10.16 2.21
C PRO A 39 10.96 -11.65 2.19
N LEU A 40 9.98 -12.08 1.38
CA LEU A 40 9.67 -13.51 1.23
C LEU A 40 10.83 -14.29 0.59
N ALA A 41 11.45 -13.75 -0.46
CA ALA A 41 12.60 -14.36 -1.12
C ALA A 41 13.82 -14.42 -0.19
N SER A 42 14.04 -13.37 0.61
CA SER A 42 15.06 -13.31 1.64
C SER A 42 14.88 -14.44 2.67
N ILE A 43 13.66 -14.60 3.21
CA ILE A 43 13.33 -15.68 4.16
C ILE A 43 13.58 -17.06 3.52
N GLN A 44 13.12 -17.27 2.29
CA GLN A 44 13.33 -18.54 1.58
C GLN A 44 14.82 -18.85 1.40
N LEU A 45 15.62 -17.85 1.01
CA LEU A 45 17.07 -18.01 0.84
C LEU A 45 17.76 -18.43 2.14
N TYR A 46 17.43 -17.79 3.26
CA TYR A 46 18.00 -18.15 4.55
C TYR A 46 17.55 -19.54 5.03
N LEU A 47 16.28 -19.89 4.83
CA LEU A 47 15.79 -21.25 5.12
C LEU A 47 16.48 -22.31 4.27
N GLU A 48 16.68 -22.06 2.97
CA GLU A 48 17.43 -22.96 2.09
C GLU A 48 18.89 -23.08 2.53
N THR A 49 19.52 -21.97 2.91
CA THR A 49 20.91 -21.96 3.39
C THR A 49 21.04 -22.79 4.67
N LEU A 50 20.16 -22.57 5.66
CA LEU A 50 20.14 -23.33 6.91
C LEU A 50 19.81 -24.82 6.70
N LYS A 51 19.08 -25.16 5.64
CA LYS A 51 18.70 -26.54 5.33
C LYS A 51 19.81 -27.32 4.64
N TYR A 52 20.57 -26.67 3.76
CA TYR A 52 21.50 -27.34 2.85
C TYR A 52 22.98 -27.09 3.15
N GLN A 53 23.32 -26.07 3.94
CA GLN A 53 24.70 -25.74 4.28
C GLN A 53 24.96 -25.96 5.77
N ASP A 54 26.20 -26.32 6.10
CA ASP A 54 26.67 -26.34 7.48
C ASP A 54 27.08 -24.91 7.86
N VAL A 55 26.23 -24.26 8.64
CA VAL A 55 26.37 -22.84 8.99
C VAL A 55 26.85 -22.73 10.44
N SER A 56 27.71 -21.77 10.73
CA SER A 56 28.15 -21.54 12.10
C SER A 56 26.96 -21.16 13.00
N LYS A 57 27.09 -21.41 14.31
CA LYS A 57 26.05 -21.00 15.27
C LYS A 57 25.82 -19.49 15.32
N GLU A 58 26.82 -18.70 14.94
CA GLU A 58 26.75 -17.25 14.89
C GLU A 58 25.96 -16.80 13.66
N ASP A 59 26.37 -17.25 12.47
CA ASP A 59 25.66 -16.96 11.22
C ASP A 59 24.20 -17.45 11.24
N SER A 60 23.96 -18.63 11.85
CA SER A 60 22.60 -19.16 11.98
C SER A 60 21.70 -18.24 12.81
N LYS A 61 22.23 -17.59 13.86
CA LYS A 61 21.47 -16.61 14.65
C LYS A 61 21.18 -15.36 13.82
N ASP A 62 22.16 -14.87 13.08
CA ASP A 62 22.01 -13.69 12.23
C ASP A 62 20.97 -13.90 11.13
N PHE A 63 20.95 -15.10 10.53
CA PHE A 63 19.94 -15.49 9.55
C PHE A 63 18.55 -15.54 10.18
N ILE A 64 18.42 -16.11 11.38
CA ILE A 64 17.15 -16.16 12.11
C ILE A 64 16.67 -14.75 12.45
N GLU A 65 17.55 -13.86 12.92
CA GLU A 65 17.21 -12.47 13.23
C GLU A 65 16.76 -11.71 11.97
N THR A 66 17.46 -11.90 10.86
CA THR A 66 17.10 -11.30 9.58
C THR A 66 15.72 -11.79 9.11
N MET A 67 15.46 -13.09 9.19
CA MET A 67 14.15 -13.65 8.86
C MET A 67 13.03 -13.09 9.75
N LEU A 68 13.26 -12.93 11.06
CA LEU A 68 12.30 -12.33 11.98
C LEU A 68 12.03 -10.85 11.68
N SER A 69 13.06 -10.11 11.27
CA SER A 69 12.89 -8.73 10.79
C SER A 69 12.03 -8.69 9.53
N ASP A 70 12.29 -9.59 8.57
CA ASP A 70 11.51 -9.66 7.32
C ASP A 70 10.06 -10.11 7.55
N THR A 71 9.76 -10.99 8.52
CA THR A 71 8.37 -11.29 8.89
C THR A 71 7.66 -10.09 9.50
N THR A 72 8.35 -9.30 10.32
CA THR A 72 7.81 -8.05 10.89
C THR A 72 7.52 -7.03 9.79
N ARG A 73 8.40 -6.91 8.79
CA ARG A 73 8.20 -6.04 7.62
C ARG A 73 7.00 -6.47 6.80
N LEU A 74 6.84 -7.78 6.54
CA LEU A 74 5.67 -8.34 5.88
C LEU A 74 4.37 -7.98 6.61
N SER A 75 4.33 -8.13 7.94
CA SER A 75 3.17 -7.74 8.75
C SER A 75 2.84 -6.25 8.61
N GLY A 76 3.84 -5.37 8.63
CA GLY A 76 3.65 -3.93 8.42
C GLY A 76 3.10 -3.59 7.03
N LEU A 77 3.60 -4.25 5.98
CA LEU A 77 3.07 -4.09 4.63
C LEU A 77 1.60 -4.54 4.54
N ILE A 78 1.24 -5.67 5.16
CA ILE A 78 -0.14 -6.15 5.23
C ILE A 78 -1.05 -5.12 5.92
N GLU A 79 -0.61 -4.59 7.06
CA GLU A 79 -1.37 -3.59 7.81
C GLU A 79 -1.60 -2.31 6.98
N ASN A 80 -0.57 -1.82 6.27
CA ASN A 80 -0.69 -0.66 5.39
C ASN A 80 -1.70 -0.89 4.26
N ILE A 81 -1.76 -2.10 3.69
CA ILE A 81 -2.76 -2.46 2.68
C ILE A 81 -4.17 -2.45 3.29
N LEU A 82 -4.34 -3.02 4.48
CA LEU A 82 -5.63 -3.06 5.16
C LEU A 82 -6.12 -1.66 5.53
N GLN A 83 -5.24 -0.76 5.96
CA GLN A 83 -5.59 0.63 6.23
C GLN A 83 -5.94 1.40 4.94
N SER A 84 -5.16 1.22 3.88
CA SER A 84 -5.42 1.83 2.57
C SER A 84 -6.77 1.39 1.99
N SER A 85 -7.15 0.12 2.14
CA SER A 85 -8.46 -0.37 1.67
C SER A 85 -9.65 0.14 2.49
N LYS A 86 -9.45 0.46 3.78
CA LYS A 86 -10.49 1.05 4.65
C LYS A 86 -10.71 2.54 4.40
N ALA A 87 -9.74 3.23 3.81
CA ALA A 87 -9.82 4.66 3.46
C ALA A 87 -10.67 4.94 2.20
N ASP A 88 -11.34 3.93 1.63
CA ASP A 88 -12.29 4.11 0.54
C ASP A 88 -13.41 5.08 0.98
N PRO A 89 -13.61 6.23 0.30
CA PRO A 89 -14.48 7.33 0.76
C PRO A 89 -15.94 6.96 1.06
N LYS A 90 -16.37 5.76 0.70
CA LYS A 90 -17.74 5.28 0.85
C LYS A 90 -18.10 4.90 2.29
N SER A 91 -17.12 4.76 3.20
CA SER A 91 -17.33 4.36 4.60
C SER A 91 -16.98 5.44 5.64
N MET A 92 -16.49 6.62 5.22
CA MET A 92 -16.32 7.75 6.13
C MET A 92 -17.67 8.40 6.43
N GLU A 93 -18.44 7.80 7.34
CA GLU A 93 -19.41 8.56 8.12
C GLU A 93 -18.64 9.57 8.98
N LEU A 94 -18.45 10.77 8.44
CA LEU A 94 -17.90 11.88 9.19
C LEU A 94 -18.83 12.19 10.37
N GLN A 95 -18.50 11.65 11.54
CA GLN A 95 -19.12 12.06 12.80
C GLN A 95 -18.62 13.47 13.14
N THR A 96 -19.21 14.45 12.48
CA THR A 96 -18.96 15.85 12.77
C THR A 96 -19.64 16.19 14.09
N GLN A 97 -18.82 16.46 15.11
CA GLN A 97 -19.30 17.03 16.36
C GLN A 97 -18.99 18.52 16.35
N LYS A 98 -19.96 19.36 16.75
CA LYS A 98 -19.70 20.78 17.01
C LYS A 98 -18.72 20.86 18.18
N ILE A 99 -17.47 21.20 17.88
CA ILE A 99 -16.46 21.53 18.87
C ILE A 99 -16.47 23.05 19.03
N ASP A 100 -16.66 23.50 20.27
CA ASP A 100 -16.54 24.91 20.63
C ASP A 100 -15.05 25.28 20.67
N LEU A 101 -14.62 26.06 19.67
CA LEU A 101 -13.24 26.51 19.53
C LEU A 101 -12.83 27.52 20.62
N GLY A 102 -13.78 28.03 21.43
CA GLY A 102 -13.50 28.90 22.57
C GLY A 102 -12.89 28.18 23.78
N ALA A 103 -12.96 26.84 23.84
CA ALA A 103 -12.38 26.04 24.92
C ALA A 103 -10.93 25.58 24.63
N ILE A 104 -10.44 25.76 23.40
CA ILE A 104 -9.05 25.45 23.04
C ILE A 104 -8.23 26.71 23.33
N SER A 105 -7.86 26.87 24.61
CA SER A 105 -6.89 27.89 25.01
C SER A 105 -5.52 27.53 24.43
N ILE A 106 -5.03 28.38 23.53
CA ILE A 106 -3.62 28.42 23.09
C ILE A 106 -2.79 29.06 24.21
#